data_AF-V4YJD7-F1
#
_entry.id   AF-V4YJD7-F1
#
_cell.length_a   1.000
_cell.length_b   1.000
_cell.length_c   1.000
_cell.angle_alpha   90.00
_cell.angle_beta   90.00
_cell.angle_gamma   90.00
#
_symmetry.space_group_name_H-M   'P 1'
#
loop_
_entity.id
_entity.type
_entity.pdbx_description
1 polymer ?
#
loop_
_entity_poly.entity_id
_entity_poly.type
_entity_poly.pdbx_seq_one_letter_code
_entity_poly.pdbx_strand_id
1 'polypeptide(L)'
;MVGIGGFLMLYFAYGAAKGAQESFRPDAETAASDSRGFRKAFALALTNPYQVLFWLTVGVGLLQPGQLDVLAALPVVGDRLAGQFLVATGSPALLVSFFLGIGLWITGFPAALVAGERRTETLAPVVAAGSAVVLAGFGVFFLFDAVNTLV
;
A
#
# COMPACT_ATOMS: atom_id res chain seq x y z
N MET A 1 -8.44 15.14 -16.50
CA MET A 1 -7.56 14.49 -15.50
C MET A 1 -7.19 13.05 -15.86
N VAL A 2 -8.13 12.25 -16.40
CA VAL A 2 -7.92 10.83 -16.76
C VAL A 2 -6.77 10.62 -17.78
N GLY A 3 -6.66 11.47 -18.81
CA GLY A 3 -5.59 11.33 -19.82
C GLY A 3 -4.15 11.53 -19.30
N ILE A 4 -3.93 12.47 -18.36
CA ILE A 4 -2.61 12.65 -17.72
C ILE A 4 -2.27 11.41 -16.87
N GLY A 5 -3.25 10.84 -16.18
CA GLY A 5 -3.10 9.58 -15.46
C GLY A 5 -2.72 8.42 -16.39
N GLY A 6 -3.33 8.36 -17.58
CA GLY A 6 -2.99 7.37 -18.61
C GLY A 6 -1.53 7.43 -19.05
N PHE A 7 -1.02 8.63 -19.38
CA PHE A 7 0.39 8.80 -19.74
C PHE A 7 1.36 8.44 -18.59
N LEU A 8 1.03 8.83 -17.36
CA LEU A 8 1.82 8.48 -16.17
C LEU A 8 1.86 6.95 -15.96
N MET A 9 0.74 6.27 -16.13
CA MET A 9 0.67 4.81 -16.03
C MET A 9 1.51 4.12 -17.09
N LEU A 10 1.52 4.61 -18.34
CA LEU A 10 2.41 4.09 -19.39
C LEU A 10 3.89 4.33 -19.07
N TYR A 11 4.24 5.50 -18.53
CA TYR A 11 5.60 5.79 -18.08
C TYR A 11 6.05 4.83 -16.97
N PHE A 12 5.20 4.57 -15.99
CA PHE A 12 5.49 3.61 -14.92
C PHE A 12 5.52 2.16 -15.43
N ALA A 13 4.67 1.80 -16.40
CA ALA A 13 4.72 0.48 -17.04
C ALA A 13 6.07 0.24 -17.73
N TYR A 14 6.58 1.26 -18.42
CA TYR A 14 7.92 1.21 -19.01
C TYR A 14 9.01 1.04 -17.94
N GLY A 15 8.94 1.79 -16.85
CA GLY A 15 9.84 1.63 -15.71
C GLY A 15 9.82 0.21 -15.11
N ALA A 16 8.63 -0.38 -14.95
CA ALA A 16 8.46 -1.74 -14.46
C ALA A 16 9.02 -2.79 -15.43
N ALA A 17 8.80 -2.62 -16.74
CA ALA A 17 9.35 -3.50 -17.77
C ALA A 17 10.89 -3.44 -17.82
N LYS A 18 11.47 -2.24 -17.68
CA LYS A 18 12.92 -2.04 -17.63
C LYS A 18 13.52 -2.63 -16.35
N GLY A 19 12.88 -2.44 -15.20
CA GLY A 19 13.30 -3.02 -13.93
C GLY A 19 13.33 -4.56 -13.95
N ALA A 20 12.38 -5.19 -14.66
CA ALA A 20 12.40 -6.65 -14.87
C ALA A 20 13.64 -7.13 -15.65
N GLN A 21 14.25 -6.26 -16.47
CA GLN A 21 15.46 -6.53 -17.24
C GLN A 21 16.74 -6.16 -16.47
N GLU A 22 16.68 -5.17 -15.58
CA GLU A 22 17.83 -4.64 -14.82
C GLU A 22 18.11 -5.40 -13.50
N SER A 23 17.17 -6.21 -13.00
CA SER A 23 17.31 -7.06 -11.78
C SER A 23 18.46 -8.09 -11.79
N PHE A 24 19.40 -8.03 -12.75
CA PHE A 24 20.61 -8.87 -12.81
C PHE A 24 21.87 -8.25 -12.19
N ARG A 25 21.83 -7.03 -11.63
CA ARG A 25 22.96 -6.45 -10.88
C ARG A 25 22.47 -5.57 -9.71
N PRO A 26 22.76 -5.92 -8.45
CA PRO A 26 22.45 -5.06 -7.32
C PRO A 26 23.53 -3.99 -7.17
N ASP A 27 23.20 -2.73 -7.46
CA ASP A 27 24.03 -1.59 -7.05
C ASP A 27 23.78 -1.29 -5.56
N ALA A 28 24.72 -1.75 -4.73
CA ALA A 28 24.73 -1.61 -3.28
C ALA A 28 25.06 -0.18 -2.78
N GLU A 29 25.31 0.78 -3.68
CA GLU A 29 25.83 2.12 -3.32
C GLU A 29 24.78 3.06 -2.70
N THR A 30 23.48 2.78 -2.79
CA THR A 30 22.44 3.72 -2.29
C THR A 30 22.15 3.58 -0.79
N ALA A 31 22.64 2.52 -0.13
CA ALA A 31 22.38 2.24 1.28
C ALA A 31 23.12 3.19 2.27
N ALA A 32 24.13 3.94 1.82
CA ALA A 32 25.05 4.68 2.69
C ALA A 32 24.54 6.05 3.23
N SER A 33 23.30 6.47 2.94
CA SER A 33 22.73 7.76 3.41
C SER A 33 21.75 7.65 4.60
N ASP A 34 21.78 6.49 5.26
CA ASP A 34 20.77 5.87 6.12
C ASP A 34 20.16 6.77 7.24
N SER A 35 20.97 7.51 8.00
CA SER A 35 20.45 8.32 9.13
C SER A 35 19.72 9.61 8.72
N ARG A 36 20.11 10.20 7.58
CA ARG A 36 19.42 11.37 7.02
C ARG A 36 18.10 10.98 6.37
N GLY A 37 18.02 9.77 5.84
CA GLY A 37 16.79 9.19 5.28
C GLY A 37 15.70 9.07 6.35
N PHE A 38 15.98 8.38 7.45
CA PHE A 38 15.02 8.21 8.55
C PHE A 38 14.55 9.54 9.14
N ARG A 39 15.47 10.46 9.45
CA ARG A 39 15.12 11.78 10.01
C ARG A 39 14.21 12.58 9.07
N LYS A 40 14.48 12.56 7.77
CA LYS A 40 13.65 13.24 6.77
C LYS A 40 12.28 12.59 6.66
N ALA A 41 12.21 11.26 6.57
CA ALA A 41 10.95 10.52 6.50
C ALA A 41 10.10 10.72 7.77
N PHE A 42 10.72 10.69 8.95
CA PHE A 42 10.07 10.96 10.23
C PHE A 42 9.56 12.39 10.32
N ALA A 43 10.39 13.38 9.98
CA ALA A 43 9.97 14.79 9.95
C ALA A 43 8.81 15.01 8.96
N LEU A 44 8.88 14.38 7.78
CA LEU A 44 7.82 14.44 6.79
C LEU A 44 6.54 13.77 7.31
N ALA A 45 6.63 12.58 7.90
CA ALA A 45 5.47 11.86 8.44
C ALA A 45 4.80 12.64 9.58
N LEU A 46 5.59 13.28 10.46
CA LEU A 46 5.09 14.05 11.59
C LEU A 46 4.44 15.38 11.16
N THR A 47 4.93 15.99 10.08
CA THR A 47 4.42 17.28 9.57
C THR A 47 3.41 17.14 8.44
N ASN A 48 3.23 15.94 7.87
CA ASN A 48 2.29 15.69 6.79
C ASN A 48 0.84 15.78 7.33
N PRO A 49 0.04 16.76 6.86
CA PRO A 49 -1.32 16.96 7.37
C PRO A 49 -2.23 15.75 7.11
N TYR A 50 -2.03 15.00 6.02
CA TYR A 50 -2.83 13.81 5.74
C TYR A 50 -2.55 12.69 6.74
N GLN A 51 -1.29 12.50 7.12
CA GLN A 51 -0.91 11.50 8.13
C GLN A 51 -1.50 11.87 9.49
N VAL A 52 -1.39 13.14 9.89
CA VAL A 52 -1.98 13.64 11.14
C VAL A 52 -3.50 13.44 11.16
N LEU A 53 -4.20 13.86 10.10
CA LEU A 53 -5.65 13.70 9.99
C LEU A 53 -6.09 12.23 10.02
N PHE A 54 -5.36 11.36 9.33
CA PHE A 54 -5.61 9.91 9.35
C PHE A 54 -5.52 9.36 10.78
N TRP A 55 -4.42 9.65 11.48
CA TRP A 55 -4.21 9.15 12.84
C TRP A 55 -5.22 9.70 13.85
N LEU A 56 -5.61 10.97 13.71
CA LEU A 56 -6.68 11.54 14.52
C LEU A 56 -8.02 10.86 14.26
N THR A 57 -8.38 10.63 13.00
CA THR A 57 -9.65 10.00 12.63
C THR A 57 -9.72 8.56 13.13
N VAL A 58 -8.68 7.78 12.89
CA VAL A 58 -8.57 6.39 13.37
C VAL A 58 -8.54 6.38 14.90
N GLY A 59 -7.74 7.23 15.54
CA GLY A 59 -7.63 7.30 16.99
C GLY A 59 -8.96 7.62 17.68
N VAL A 60 -9.70 8.60 17.18
CA VAL A 60 -11.04 8.93 17.69
C VAL A 60 -12.00 7.76 17.49
N GLY A 61 -12.02 7.14 16.30
CA GLY A 61 -12.88 5.99 16.03
C GLY A 61 -12.58 4.76 16.91
N LEU A 62 -11.31 4.55 17.27
CA LEU A 62 -10.91 3.48 18.18
C LEU A 62 -11.29 3.76 19.64
N LEU A 63 -11.30 5.04 20.06
CA LEU A 63 -11.57 5.45 21.44
C LEU A 63 -13.06 5.68 21.72
N GLN A 64 -13.84 6.07 20.72
CA GLN A 64 -15.26 6.33 20.89
C GLN A 64 -16.00 5.00 21.16
N PRO A 65 -16.73 4.88 22.29
CA PRO A 65 -17.48 3.67 22.60
C PRO A 65 -18.52 3.37 21.52
N GLY A 66 -18.53 2.11 21.06
CA GLY A 66 -19.37 1.69 19.95
C GLY A 66 -19.12 0.22 19.57
N GLN A 67 -19.76 -0.20 18.48
CA GLN A 67 -19.52 -1.51 17.88
C GLN A 67 -19.21 -1.32 16.39
N LEU A 68 -18.14 -1.97 15.94
CA LEU A 68 -17.75 -2.03 14.54
C LEU A 68 -17.92 -3.45 14.04
N ASP A 69 -18.82 -3.64 13.07
CA ASP A 69 -18.87 -4.89 12.32
C ASP A 69 -17.88 -4.81 11.16
N VAL A 70 -16.75 -5.51 11.33
CA VAL A 70 -15.62 -5.44 10.39
C VAL A 70 -15.95 -6.15 9.08
N LEU A 71 -16.76 -7.22 9.12
CA LEU A 71 -17.08 -8.01 7.92
C LEU A 71 -18.24 -7.40 7.13
N ALA A 72 -19.16 -6.71 7.78
CA ALA A 72 -20.22 -5.97 7.10
C ALA A 72 -19.65 -4.88 6.15
N ALA A 73 -18.46 -4.35 6.43
CA ALA A 73 -17.80 -3.35 5.60
C ALA A 73 -17.23 -3.91 4.27
N LEU A 74 -17.20 -5.24 4.07
CA LEU A 74 -16.65 -5.84 2.87
C LEU A 74 -17.58 -5.62 1.67
N PRO A 75 -17.08 -5.06 0.56
CA PRO A 75 -17.89 -4.93 -0.65
C PRO A 75 -18.27 -6.32 -1.17
N VAL A 76 -19.48 -6.45 -1.72
CA VAL A 76 -20.05 -7.66 -2.36
C VAL A 76 -20.49 -8.78 -1.39
N VAL A 77 -19.77 -9.04 -0.29
CA VAL A 77 -20.08 -10.16 0.63
C VAL A 77 -20.51 -9.74 2.03
N GLY A 78 -20.41 -8.45 2.36
CA GLY A 78 -20.65 -7.93 3.72
C GLY A 78 -22.01 -8.31 4.30
N ASP A 79 -23.09 -8.20 3.52
CA ASP A 79 -24.46 -8.52 4.00
C ASP A 79 -24.62 -9.98 4.48
N ARG A 80 -23.86 -10.92 3.89
CA ARG A 80 -23.92 -12.34 4.27
C ARG A 80 -23.08 -12.66 5.52
N LEU A 81 -22.12 -11.80 5.83
CA LEU A 81 -21.17 -11.96 6.93
C LEU A 81 -21.44 -10.97 8.08
N ALA A 82 -22.44 -10.11 7.92
CA ALA A 82 -22.89 -9.20 8.96
C ALA A 82 -23.26 -9.96 10.23
N GLY A 83 -22.88 -9.40 11.37
CA GLY A 83 -23.08 -9.97 12.69
C GLY A 83 -22.04 -11.00 13.10
N GLN A 84 -21.09 -11.39 12.24
CA GLN A 84 -20.12 -12.45 12.57
C GLN A 84 -18.85 -11.94 13.25
N PHE A 85 -18.45 -10.69 13.00
CA PHE A 85 -17.23 -10.14 13.61
C PHE A 85 -17.44 -8.70 14.08
N LEU A 86 -18.08 -8.59 15.26
CA LEU A 86 -18.27 -7.32 15.95
C LEU A 86 -17.12 -7.05 16.91
N VAL A 87 -16.57 -5.86 16.81
CA VAL A 87 -15.49 -5.36 17.65
C VAL A 87 -16.00 -4.18 18.47
N ALA A 88 -15.86 -4.26 19.80
CA ALA A 88 -16.20 -3.15 20.68
C ALA A 88 -15.12 -2.06 20.63
N THR A 89 -15.47 -0.89 20.09
CA THR A 89 -14.61 0.30 20.12
C THR A 89 -14.68 0.97 21.49
N GLY A 90 -13.66 1.76 21.82
CA GLY A 90 -13.45 2.33 23.15
C GLY A 90 -12.89 1.37 24.19
N SER A 91 -12.56 0.13 23.80
CA SER A 91 -11.96 -0.86 24.72
C SER A 91 -10.43 -0.76 24.73
N PRO A 92 -9.76 -0.87 25.90
CA PRO A 92 -8.30 -0.92 25.98
C PRO A 92 -7.70 -2.10 25.19
N ALA A 93 -8.42 -3.23 25.12
CA ALA A 93 -8.01 -4.40 24.36
C ALA A 93 -7.89 -4.11 22.85
N LEU A 94 -8.79 -3.29 22.30
CA LEU A 94 -8.72 -2.88 20.90
C LEU A 94 -7.46 -2.05 20.61
N LEU A 95 -7.13 -1.09 21.48
CA LEU A 95 -5.91 -0.29 21.31
C LEU A 95 -4.65 -1.16 21.38
N VAL A 96 -4.57 -2.04 22.38
CA VAL A 96 -3.41 -2.94 22.55
C VAL A 96 -3.25 -3.86 21.35
N SER A 97 -4.34 -4.52 20.92
CA SER A 97 -4.30 -5.43 19.76
C SER A 97 -3.99 -4.70 18.45
N PHE A 98 -4.50 -3.48 18.27
CA PHE A 98 -4.19 -2.65 17.09
C PHE A 98 -2.69 -2.34 17.00
N PHE A 99 -2.07 -1.84 18.08
CA PHE A 99 -0.63 -1.56 18.08
C PHE A 99 0.24 -2.82 18.03
N LEU A 100 -0.21 -3.94 18.64
CA LEU A 100 0.45 -5.23 18.48
C LEU A 100 0.42 -5.70 17.02
N GLY A 101 -0.71 -5.53 16.33
CA GLY A 101 -0.85 -5.84 14.90
C GLY A 101 0.11 -5.01 14.04
N ILE A 102 0.22 -3.71 14.32
CA ILE A 102 1.19 -2.83 13.64
C ILE A 102 2.62 -3.29 13.90
N GLY A 103 2.97 -3.57 15.16
CA GLY A 103 4.31 -4.04 15.52
C GLY A 103 4.66 -5.36 14.85
N LEU A 104 3.74 -6.32 14.87
CA LEU A 104 3.86 -7.60 14.18
C LEU A 104 4.02 -7.41 12.68
N TRP A 105 3.28 -6.49 12.06
CA TRP A 105 3.39 -6.23 10.62
C TRP A 105 4.73 -5.61 10.24
N ILE A 106 5.13 -4.52 10.92
CA ILE A 106 6.37 -3.77 10.62
C ILE A 106 7.60 -4.65 10.83
N THR A 107 7.58 -5.59 11.76
CA THR A 107 8.70 -6.50 12.02
C THR A 107 8.61 -7.80 11.21
N GLY A 108 7.42 -8.38 11.12
CA GLY A 108 7.16 -9.65 10.46
C GLY A 108 7.31 -9.56 8.94
N PHE A 109 6.90 -8.44 8.32
CA PHE A 109 7.02 -8.29 6.87
C PHE A 109 8.49 -8.26 6.40
N PRO A 110 9.39 -7.40 6.94
CA PRO A 110 10.81 -7.45 6.61
C PRO A 110 11.46 -8.79 6.98
N ALA A 111 11.12 -9.36 8.14
CA ALA A 111 11.65 -10.65 8.55
C ALA A 111 11.29 -11.76 7.55
N ALA A 112 10.05 -11.77 7.05
CA ALA A 112 9.59 -12.71 6.04
C ALA A 112 10.30 -12.50 4.69
N LEU A 113 10.55 -11.25 4.29
CA LEU A 113 11.31 -10.94 3.07
C LEU A 113 12.75 -11.45 3.15
N VAL A 114 13.43 -11.22 4.28
CA VAL A 114 14.80 -11.71 4.52
C VAL A 114 14.84 -13.23 4.58
N ALA A 115 13.88 -13.87 5.26
CA ALA A 115 13.79 -15.33 5.30
C ALA A 115 13.48 -15.95 3.93
N GLY A 116 12.77 -15.21 3.07
CA GLY A 116 12.33 -15.65 1.74
C GLY A 116 13.23 -15.19 0.58
N GLU A 117 14.40 -14.61 0.85
CA GLU A 117 15.25 -13.87 -0.11
C GLU A 117 15.36 -14.53 -1.49
N ARG A 118 15.72 -15.83 -1.56
CA ARG A 118 15.84 -16.57 -2.83
C ARG A 118 14.54 -16.65 -3.65
N ARG A 119 13.40 -16.79 -2.97
CA ARG A 119 12.07 -16.78 -3.62
C ARG A 119 11.71 -15.37 -4.07
N THR A 120 12.03 -14.36 -3.26
CA THR A 120 11.77 -12.95 -3.58
C THR A 120 12.50 -12.52 -4.84
N GLU A 121 13.78 -12.89 -5.00
CA GLU A 121 14.56 -12.61 -6.22
C GLU A 121 13.96 -13.27 -7.46
N THR A 122 13.47 -14.51 -7.33
CA THR A 122 12.85 -15.24 -8.45
C THR A 122 11.49 -14.66 -8.84
N LEU A 123 10.72 -14.15 -7.86
CA LEU A 123 9.39 -13.57 -8.08
C LEU A 123 9.44 -12.11 -8.57
N ALA A 124 10.52 -11.37 -8.27
CA ALA A 124 10.69 -9.98 -8.68
C ALA A 124 10.42 -9.72 -10.17
N PRO A 125 11.00 -10.47 -11.14
CA PRO A 125 10.72 -10.25 -12.56
C PRO A 125 9.28 -10.58 -12.93
N VAL A 126 8.66 -11.59 -12.32
CA VAL A 126 7.26 -11.97 -12.57
C VAL A 126 6.31 -10.87 -12.09
N VAL A 127 6.55 -10.34 -10.89
CA VAL A 127 5.78 -9.24 -10.31
C VAL A 127 5.98 -7.96 -11.13
N ALA A 128 7.21 -7.66 -11.56
CA ALA A 128 7.50 -6.50 -12.39
C ALA A 128 6.82 -6.58 -13.76
N ALA A 129 6.89 -7.73 -14.42
CA ALA A 129 6.20 -7.96 -15.70
C ALA A 129 4.67 -7.87 -15.53
N GLY A 130 4.11 -8.52 -14.50
CA GLY A 130 2.69 -8.44 -14.19
C GLY A 130 2.23 -7.00 -13.92
N SER A 131 3.03 -6.23 -13.15
CA SER A 131 2.78 -4.82 -12.89
C SER A 131 2.81 -3.99 -14.18
N ALA A 132 3.81 -4.21 -15.05
CA ALA A 132 3.91 -3.53 -16.34
C ALA A 132 2.67 -3.78 -17.21
N VAL A 133 2.18 -5.02 -17.27
CA VAL A 133 0.97 -5.38 -18.03
C VAL A 133 -0.26 -4.65 -17.48
N VAL A 134 -0.45 -4.68 -16.15
CA VAL A 134 -1.60 -4.03 -15.50
C VAL A 134 -1.56 -2.51 -15.73
N LEU A 135 -0.41 -1.87 -15.51
CA LEU A 135 -0.26 -0.42 -15.69
C LEU A 135 -0.41 -0.02 -17.16
N ALA A 136 0.13 -0.80 -18.10
CA ALA A 136 -0.05 -0.54 -19.53
C ALA A 136 -1.53 -0.66 -19.93
N GLY A 137 -2.21 -1.70 -19.45
CA GLY A 137 -3.64 -1.91 -19.69
C GLY A 137 -4.50 -0.76 -19.19
N PHE A 138 -4.33 -0.35 -17.93
CA PHE A 138 -5.06 0.79 -17.37
C PHE A 138 -4.65 2.12 -18.04
N GLY A 139 -3.38 2.29 -18.39
CA GLY A 139 -2.90 3.48 -19.10
C GLY A 139 -3.59 3.66 -20.45
N VAL A 140 -3.63 2.60 -21.27
CA VAL A 140 -4.34 2.61 -22.56
C VAL A 140 -5.84 2.82 -22.36
N PHE A 141 -6.45 2.13 -21.37
CA PHE A 141 -7.87 2.29 -21.07
C PHE A 141 -8.23 3.73 -20.71
N PHE A 142 -7.44 4.39 -19.86
CA PHE A 142 -7.65 5.78 -19.47
C PHE A 142 -7.44 6.76 -20.63
N LEU A 143 -6.51 6.49 -21.54
CA LEU A 143 -6.35 7.31 -22.74
C LEU A 143 -7.54 7.15 -23.68
N PHE A 144 -8.04 5.92 -23.86
CA PHE A 144 -9.22 5.64 -24.67
C PHE A 144 -10.48 6.31 -24.09
N ASP A 145 -10.69 6.18 -22.78
CA ASP A 145 -11.79 6.85 -22.07
C ASP A 145 -11.70 8.38 -22.21
N ALA A 146 -10.50 8.94 -22.03
CA ALA A 146 -10.28 10.38 -22.22
C ALA A 146 -10.63 10.85 -23.64
N VAL A 147 -10.26 10.09 -24.68
CA VAL A 147 -10.62 10.42 -26.07
C VAL A 147 -12.13 10.33 -26.29
N ASN A 148 -12.79 9.28 -25.81
CA ASN A 148 -14.25 9.13 -25.95
C ASN A 148 -15.04 10.18 -25.17
N THR A 149 -14.53 10.70 -24.06
CA THR A 149 -15.19 11.79 -23.33
C THR A 149 -15.04 13.16 -24.00
N LEU A 150 -14.12 13.31 -24.95
CA LEU A 150 -13.84 14.56 -25.67
C LEU A 150 -14.55 14.65 -27.03
N VAL A 151 -15.04 13.53 -27.56
CA VAL A 151 -15.76 13.40 -28.85
C VAL A 151 -17.25 13.25 -28.60
#